data_AF-A0A0C3ATL2-F1
#
_entry.id   AF-A0A0C3ATL2-F1
#
_cell.length_a   1.000
_cell.length_b   1.000
_cell.length_c   1.000
_cell.angle_alpha   90.00
_cell.angle_beta   90.00
_cell.angle_gamma   90.00
#
_symmetry.space_group_name_H-M   'P 1'
#
loop_
_entity.id
_entity.type
_entity.pdbx_description
1 polymer ?
#
loop_
_entity_poly.entity_id
_entity_poly.type
_entity_poly.pdbx_seq_one_letter_code
_entity_poly.pdbx_strand_id
1 'polypeptide(L)'
;MSLTAALLAATLFLGVSAQTPFYTGEVYLQPGNNSNKCYQTSNYNGAPVVIADCDTSGNSADQKWTFSGGSVKIYNGQKCLDVTDGNTADGTKLQVWDCYPNSVNQQFYFTRDYHLAWTNHGKCVDLTDGSMANGNKIQLWSCSGTNPNQRVNTGYMFNKQPTKSQNGQTGTNACGTGSSDSSNCQTLVINSIDDFCLWGPPTTATIGDSEAYEVAYCTKGGHGTRVMPQGTLKGVHFVKTPDYVQVTGVGDFTKIHVKARDDGGELDNHGADGNGNPAGGLVYGTPFSSSGVPAQFHEWTNFMSATEFCIRACTGPNAANNCNHIYDVMGCTFNMPASYSANVFESCQGDDSLPVGIYTNGNSVSTWYQGVNPTPSAHPIPSSSNCVTTATVGYGN
;
A
#
# COMPACT_ATOMS: atom_id res chain seq x y z
N MET A 1 -46.26 18.43 46.71
CA MET A 1 -44.82 18.50 46.40
C MET A 1 -44.50 17.33 45.49
N SER A 2 -44.41 17.57 44.18
CA SER A 2 -44.13 16.52 43.19
C SER A 2 -42.61 16.47 42.98
N LEU A 3 -41.98 15.33 43.29
CA LEU A 3 -40.56 15.09 43.04
C LEU A 3 -40.40 14.60 41.60
N THR A 4 -39.89 15.47 40.73
CA THR A 4 -39.38 15.12 39.41
C THR A 4 -38.02 14.44 39.56
N ALA A 5 -37.94 13.15 39.24
CA ALA A 5 -36.68 12.43 39.10
C ALA A 5 -35.99 12.88 37.80
N ALA A 6 -34.84 13.55 37.94
CA ALA A 6 -33.96 13.85 36.80
C ALA A 6 -33.22 12.56 36.39
N LEU A 7 -33.52 12.04 35.20
CA LEU A 7 -32.69 11.03 34.55
C LEU A 7 -31.39 11.72 34.10
N LEU A 8 -30.27 11.41 34.75
CA LEU A 8 -28.95 11.66 34.18
C LEU A 8 -28.76 10.69 33.00
N ALA A 9 -28.82 11.21 31.78
CA ALA A 9 -28.30 10.50 30.62
C ALA A 9 -26.77 10.48 30.73
N ALA A 10 -26.21 9.37 31.20
CA ALA A 10 -24.79 9.10 31.03
C ALA A 10 -24.54 8.83 29.54
N THR A 11 -24.02 9.82 28.82
CA THR A 11 -23.40 9.60 27.51
C THR A 11 -22.20 8.68 27.73
N LEU A 12 -22.35 7.40 27.38
CA LEU A 12 -21.20 6.54 27.13
C LEU A 12 -20.43 7.18 25.97
N PHE A 13 -19.34 7.88 26.28
CA PHE A 13 -18.26 8.06 25.33
C PHE A 13 -17.73 6.65 25.05
N LEU A 14 -18.16 6.05 23.94
CA LEU A 14 -17.39 4.99 23.32
C LEU A 14 -16.04 5.63 22.99
N GLY A 15 -15.05 5.38 23.84
CA GLY A 15 -13.69 5.83 23.59
C GLY A 15 -13.29 5.30 22.23
N VAL A 16 -13.07 6.18 21.26
CA VAL A 16 -12.39 5.81 20.02
C VAL A 16 -11.01 5.36 20.47
N SER A 17 -10.76 4.05 20.46
CA SER A 17 -9.41 3.54 20.68
C SER A 17 -8.49 4.26 19.71
N ALA A 18 -7.37 4.83 20.18
CA ALA A 18 -6.39 5.43 19.30
C ALA A 18 -6.06 4.42 18.20
N GLN A 19 -6.49 4.72 16.98
CA GLN A 19 -6.22 3.87 15.83
C GLN A 19 -4.73 3.99 15.55
N THR A 20 -4.05 2.85 15.50
CA THR A 20 -2.66 2.75 15.03
C THR A 20 -2.67 2.37 13.55
N PRO A 21 -1.57 2.63 12.83
CA PRO A 21 -1.43 2.10 11.48
C PRO A 21 -1.65 0.58 11.46
N PHE A 22 -2.06 0.06 10.32
CA PHE A 22 -2.23 -1.38 10.14
C PHE A 22 -0.91 -2.13 10.29
N TYR A 23 0.19 -1.50 9.87
CA TYR A 23 1.55 -2.01 10.05
C TYR A 23 2.03 -1.87 11.49
N THR A 24 2.70 -2.92 11.96
CA THR A 24 3.13 -3.09 13.35
C THR A 24 4.63 -2.90 13.52
N GLY A 25 5.07 -2.62 14.75
CA GLY A 25 6.49 -2.48 15.06
C GLY A 25 7.10 -1.16 14.58
N GLU A 26 8.31 -1.25 14.02
CA GLU A 26 9.09 -0.10 13.54
C GLU A 26 8.73 0.22 12.09
N VAL A 27 8.16 1.40 11.87
CA VAL A 27 7.72 1.83 10.54
C VAL A 27 8.41 3.13 10.14
N TYR A 28 8.53 3.33 8.84
CA TYR A 28 8.81 4.64 8.27
C TYR A 28 7.51 5.41 8.15
N LEU A 29 7.55 6.72 8.41
CA LEU A 29 6.48 7.64 8.01
C LEU A 29 6.92 8.30 6.71
N GLN A 30 6.06 8.25 5.70
CA GLN A 30 6.33 8.74 4.36
C GLN A 30 5.20 9.65 3.92
N PRO A 31 5.46 10.73 3.16
CA PRO A 31 4.39 11.49 2.54
C PRO A 31 3.65 10.59 1.55
N GLY A 32 2.31 10.66 1.54
CA GLY A 32 1.45 9.72 0.82
C GLY A 32 1.70 9.65 -0.69
N ASN A 33 2.27 10.70 -1.25
CA ASN A 33 2.58 10.86 -2.67
C ASN A 33 4.00 10.43 -3.08
N ASN A 34 4.91 10.06 -2.16
CA ASN A 34 6.26 9.61 -2.55
C ASN A 34 6.93 8.71 -1.50
N SER A 35 7.02 7.41 -1.80
CA SER A 35 7.68 6.41 -0.94
C SER A 35 9.22 6.42 -0.97
N ASN A 36 9.84 7.34 -1.72
CA ASN A 36 11.28 7.61 -1.64
C ASN A 36 11.62 8.67 -0.58
N LYS A 37 10.61 9.35 -0.01
CA LYS A 37 10.78 10.36 1.03
C LYS A 37 10.30 9.85 2.37
N CYS A 38 11.01 10.22 3.43
CA CYS A 38 10.75 9.78 4.78
C CYS A 38 10.73 10.99 5.73
N TYR A 39 9.95 10.88 6.80
CA TYR A 39 9.97 11.85 7.89
C TYR A 39 11.16 11.52 8.78
N GLN A 40 12.04 12.50 8.95
CA GLN A 40 13.27 12.40 9.69
C GLN A 40 13.32 13.41 10.83
N THR A 41 13.94 13.05 11.95
CA THR A 41 14.19 13.99 13.04
C THR A 41 15.35 13.55 13.95
N SER A 42 16.10 14.52 14.48
CA SER A 42 17.18 14.23 15.44
C SER A 42 16.64 13.94 16.85
N ASN A 43 17.40 13.20 17.65
CA ASN A 43 16.99 12.75 18.99
C ASN A 43 17.26 13.79 20.11
N TYR A 44 16.70 15.01 20.00
CA TYR A 44 16.75 16.03 21.04
C TYR A 44 15.47 16.87 21.10
N ASN A 45 15.16 17.46 22.25
CA ASN A 45 13.95 18.27 22.43
C ASN A 45 13.96 19.48 21.51
N GLY A 46 12.88 19.66 20.75
CA GLY A 46 12.72 20.74 19.78
C GLY A 46 13.37 20.46 18.43
N ALA A 47 13.89 19.24 18.19
CA ALA A 47 14.33 18.86 16.86
C ALA A 47 13.13 18.87 15.89
N PRO A 48 13.23 19.52 14.73
CA PRO A 48 12.14 19.56 13.78
C PRO A 48 11.92 18.18 13.15
N VAL A 49 10.67 17.88 12.79
CA VAL A 49 10.37 16.78 11.87
C VAL A 49 10.44 17.31 10.44
N VAL A 50 11.26 16.69 9.60
CA VAL A 50 11.53 17.16 8.24
C VAL A 50 11.36 16.05 7.20
N ILE A 51 11.17 16.43 5.95
CA ILE A 51 11.33 15.53 4.80
C ILE A 51 12.80 15.27 4.55
N ALA A 52 13.15 14.02 4.25
CA ALA A 52 14.45 13.61 3.74
C ALA A 52 14.29 12.46 2.74
N ASP A 53 15.33 12.17 1.97
CA ASP A 53 15.42 10.88 1.26
C ASP A 53 15.42 9.75 2.29
N CYS A 54 14.68 8.68 2.00
CA CYS A 54 14.70 7.50 2.87
C CYS A 54 16.09 6.85 2.88
N ASP A 55 16.58 6.50 4.07
CA ASP A 55 17.75 5.66 4.23
C ASP A 55 17.47 4.24 3.75
N THR A 56 18.00 3.90 2.59
CA THR A 56 17.79 2.60 1.93
C THR A 56 18.60 1.46 2.53
N SER A 57 19.51 1.76 3.47
CA SER A 57 20.15 0.73 4.29
C SER A 57 19.19 0.16 5.35
N GLY A 58 18.13 0.91 5.68
CA GLY A 58 17.13 0.56 6.66
C GLY A 58 17.61 0.61 8.12
N ASN A 59 18.73 1.27 8.38
CA ASN A 59 19.39 1.29 9.70
C ASN A 59 19.23 2.64 10.42
N SER A 60 18.82 3.70 9.72
CA SER A 60 18.70 5.03 10.31
C SER A 60 17.57 5.10 11.32
N ALA A 61 17.92 5.22 12.60
CA ALA A 61 16.95 5.30 13.69
C ALA A 61 16.16 6.62 13.68
N ASP A 62 16.72 7.67 13.11
CA ASP A 62 16.12 9.01 13.00
C ASP A 62 14.99 9.12 11.95
N GLN A 63 14.74 8.05 11.19
CA GLN A 63 13.63 7.94 10.21
C GLN A 63 12.60 6.88 10.55
N LYS A 64 12.79 6.16 11.67
CA LYS A 64 11.91 5.08 12.11
C LYS A 64 11.05 5.53 13.26
N TRP A 65 9.83 5.04 13.28
CA TRP A 65 8.77 5.46 14.19
C TRP A 65 8.05 4.24 14.77
N THR A 66 7.58 4.36 16.01
CA THR A 66 6.75 3.35 16.66
C THR A 66 5.49 4.00 17.21
N PHE A 67 4.37 3.27 17.14
CA PHE A 67 3.08 3.73 17.65
C PHE A 67 2.73 2.99 18.94
N SER A 68 2.38 3.72 20.00
CA SER A 68 2.04 3.12 21.29
C SER A 68 1.08 4.01 22.07
N GLY A 69 -0.18 3.59 22.20
CA GLY A 69 -1.17 4.28 23.05
C GLY A 69 -1.36 5.74 22.69
N GLY A 70 -1.50 6.04 21.39
CA GLY A 70 -1.64 7.40 20.85
C GLY A 70 -0.32 8.16 20.68
N SER A 71 0.78 7.67 21.23
CA SER A 71 2.10 8.29 21.07
C SER A 71 2.81 7.76 19.82
N VAL A 72 3.41 8.66 19.04
CA VAL A 72 4.31 8.34 17.92
C VAL A 72 5.74 8.65 18.36
N LYS A 73 6.62 7.66 18.44
CA LYS A 73 7.96 7.79 19.01
C LYS A 73 9.03 7.55 17.98
N ILE A 74 10.11 8.33 18.01
CA ILE A 74 11.28 8.04 17.17
C ILE A 74 11.91 6.73 17.66
N TYR A 75 12.39 5.91 16.75
CA TYR A 75 13.01 4.65 17.09
C TYR A 75 14.33 4.84 17.84
N ASN A 76 14.57 4.03 18.87
CA ASN A 76 15.71 4.14 19.80
C ASN A 76 15.86 5.51 20.49
N GLY A 77 14.94 6.45 20.27
CA GLY A 77 14.89 7.72 20.96
C GLY A 77 13.78 7.75 21.98
N GLN A 78 14.03 8.45 23.07
CA GLN A 78 13.04 8.65 24.15
C GLN A 78 12.13 9.84 23.84
N LYS A 79 11.92 10.12 22.55
CA LYS A 79 11.27 11.33 22.06
C LYS A 79 10.00 10.99 21.29
N CYS A 80 8.99 11.82 21.50
CA CYS A 80 7.66 11.69 20.95
C CYS A 80 7.43 12.81 19.93
N LEU A 81 6.70 12.50 18.86
CA LEU A 81 6.12 13.49 17.97
C LEU A 81 5.29 14.46 18.81
N ASP A 82 5.52 15.75 18.59
CA ASP A 82 5.03 16.80 19.46
C ASP A 82 4.57 18.00 18.63
N VAL A 83 3.40 18.51 18.98
CA VAL A 83 2.91 19.79 18.46
C VAL A 83 3.59 20.92 19.22
N THR A 84 4.44 21.68 18.52
CA THR A 84 5.22 22.76 19.12
C THR A 84 4.33 23.71 19.92
N ASP A 85 4.65 23.85 21.21
CA ASP A 85 3.94 24.67 22.20
C ASP A 85 2.44 24.36 22.35
N GLY A 86 1.95 23.25 21.79
CA GLY A 86 0.52 22.93 21.74
C GLY A 86 -0.30 23.93 20.91
N ASN A 87 0.33 24.59 19.95
CA ASN A 87 -0.32 25.61 19.13
C ASN A 87 -1.29 24.99 18.13
N THR A 88 -2.53 25.49 18.11
CA THR A 88 -3.61 25.00 17.24
C THR A 88 -3.71 25.75 15.90
N ALA A 89 -2.84 26.73 15.66
CA ALA A 89 -2.80 27.46 14.39
C ALA A 89 -2.36 26.55 13.24
N ASP A 90 -2.99 26.75 12.07
CA ASP A 90 -2.52 26.14 10.82
C ASP A 90 -1.10 26.62 10.51
N GLY A 91 -0.25 25.69 10.09
CA GLY A 91 1.18 25.93 9.85
C GLY A 91 2.07 25.72 11.07
N THR A 92 1.51 25.36 12.24
CA THR A 92 2.30 24.96 13.42
C THR A 92 3.22 23.81 13.05
N LYS A 93 4.54 23.99 13.22
CA LYS A 93 5.53 22.97 12.86
C LYS A 93 5.56 21.85 13.89
N LEU A 94 5.78 20.64 13.42
CA LEU A 94 6.00 19.49 14.28
C LEU A 94 7.46 19.41 14.71
N GLN A 95 7.65 18.97 15.94
CA GLN A 95 8.95 18.70 16.53
C GLN A 95 8.91 17.34 17.22
N VAL A 96 10.02 16.96 17.82
CA VAL A 96 10.03 15.91 18.84
C VAL A 96 10.43 16.46 20.19
N TRP A 97 9.87 15.86 21.24
CA TRP A 97 10.11 16.26 22.62
C TRP A 97 10.14 15.03 23.54
N ASP A 98 10.62 15.20 24.77
CA ASP A 98 10.51 14.17 25.81
C ASP A 98 9.08 13.63 25.86
N CYS A 99 8.98 12.29 25.90
CA CYS A 99 7.71 11.62 25.97
C CYS A 99 7.04 11.81 27.33
N TYR A 100 5.90 12.47 27.34
CA TYR A 100 5.09 12.66 28.54
C TYR A 100 3.78 11.87 28.44
N PRO A 101 3.50 10.95 29.38
CA PRO A 101 2.24 10.22 29.41
C PRO A 101 1.05 11.20 29.40
N ASN A 102 0.08 10.94 28.53
CA ASN A 102 -1.14 11.75 28.36
C ASN A 102 -0.91 13.23 28.00
N SER A 103 0.29 13.62 27.53
CA SER A 103 0.49 14.97 27.00
C SER A 103 -0.35 15.17 25.75
N VAL A 104 -1.28 16.12 25.83
CA VAL A 104 -2.23 16.42 24.74
C VAL A 104 -1.50 16.71 23.43
N ASN A 105 -0.37 17.40 23.48
CA ASN A 105 0.44 17.77 22.31
C ASN A 105 1.15 16.56 21.65
N GLN A 106 1.12 15.39 22.29
CA GLN A 106 1.81 14.16 21.86
C GLN A 106 0.84 12.99 21.64
N GLN A 107 -0.47 13.28 21.54
CA GLN A 107 -1.51 12.29 21.26
C GLN A 107 -1.96 12.39 19.81
N PHE A 108 -1.63 11.37 19.02
CA PHE A 108 -2.05 11.23 17.64
C PHE A 108 -2.83 9.94 17.44
N TYR A 109 -3.64 9.90 16.39
CA TYR A 109 -4.28 8.68 15.91
C TYR A 109 -4.14 8.62 14.39
N PHE A 110 -4.03 7.41 13.88
CA PHE A 110 -3.90 7.14 12.45
C PHE A 110 -5.23 6.66 11.90
N THR A 111 -5.75 7.31 10.89
CA THR A 111 -7.07 6.98 10.30
C THR A 111 -6.94 5.99 9.15
N ARG A 112 -8.05 5.33 8.80
CA ARG A 112 -8.12 4.43 7.65
C ARG A 112 -7.90 5.14 6.30
N ASP A 113 -8.16 6.44 6.22
CA ASP A 113 -7.90 7.25 5.02
C ASP A 113 -6.50 7.90 5.04
N TYR A 114 -5.58 7.33 5.82
CA TYR A 114 -4.14 7.66 5.89
C TYR A 114 -3.82 9.06 6.43
N HIS A 115 -4.66 9.62 7.30
CA HIS A 115 -4.26 10.79 8.08
C HIS A 115 -3.57 10.36 9.37
N LEU A 116 -2.44 10.98 9.68
CA LEU A 116 -1.94 11.06 11.05
C LEU A 116 -2.53 12.34 11.67
N ALA A 117 -3.47 12.20 12.60
CA ALA A 117 -4.25 13.30 13.13
C ALA A 117 -3.94 13.58 14.60
N TRP A 118 -3.94 14.86 14.98
CA TRP A 118 -3.83 15.28 16.37
C TRP A 118 -5.16 15.02 17.10
N THR A 119 -5.12 14.15 18.10
CA THR A 119 -6.29 13.61 18.80
C THR A 119 -7.19 14.73 19.33
N ASN A 120 -8.44 14.79 18.87
CA ASN A 120 -9.48 15.77 19.27
C ASN A 120 -9.25 17.24 18.86
N HIS A 121 -8.38 17.53 17.88
CA HIS A 121 -8.07 18.92 17.49
C HIS A 121 -8.49 19.27 16.05
N GLY A 122 -8.93 18.29 15.25
CA GLY A 122 -9.29 18.51 13.85
C GLY A 122 -8.10 18.91 12.97
N LYS A 123 -6.87 18.58 13.41
CA LYS A 123 -5.61 18.87 12.72
C LYS A 123 -4.94 17.59 12.27
N CYS A 124 -4.40 17.63 11.07
CA CYS A 124 -3.70 16.52 10.44
C CYS A 124 -2.27 16.93 10.16
N VAL A 125 -1.37 15.95 10.25
CA VAL A 125 0.01 16.08 9.79
C VAL A 125 0.00 16.38 8.30
N ASP A 126 0.74 17.42 7.92
CA ASP A 126 0.68 18.03 6.60
C ASP A 126 2.09 18.28 6.05
N LEU A 127 2.29 17.89 4.80
CA LEU A 127 3.46 18.22 4.01
C LEU A 127 3.40 19.71 3.64
N THR A 128 4.15 20.55 4.38
CA THR A 128 4.20 22.01 4.16
C THR A 128 4.37 22.35 2.68
N ASP A 129 3.39 23.09 2.15
CA ASP A 129 3.33 23.56 0.76
C ASP A 129 3.44 22.44 -0.30
N GLY A 130 3.21 21.18 0.08
CA GLY A 130 3.40 20.01 -0.78
C GLY A 130 4.86 19.75 -1.18
N SER A 131 5.83 20.38 -0.51
CA SER A 131 7.23 20.35 -0.94
C SER A 131 7.96 19.09 -0.48
N MET A 132 8.53 18.36 -1.44
CA MET A 132 9.37 17.17 -1.24
C MET A 132 10.85 17.47 -1.00
N ALA A 133 11.22 18.74 -0.87
CA ALA A 133 12.61 19.13 -0.66
C ALA A 133 13.12 18.61 0.70
N ASN A 134 14.33 18.04 0.69
CA ASN A 134 14.97 17.63 1.94
C ASN A 134 15.13 18.83 2.88
N GLY A 135 14.79 18.66 4.15
CA GLY A 135 14.75 19.72 5.15
C GLY A 135 13.42 20.48 5.23
N ASN A 136 12.46 20.25 4.33
CA ASN A 136 11.12 20.84 4.46
C ASN A 136 10.49 20.36 5.77
N LYS A 137 10.05 21.29 6.62
CA LYS A 137 9.51 20.98 7.95
C LYS A 137 8.07 20.53 7.84
N ILE A 138 7.71 19.45 8.52
CA ILE A 138 6.32 18.99 8.61
C ILE A 138 5.52 19.93 9.52
N GLN A 139 4.24 20.11 9.20
CA GLN A 139 3.34 20.98 9.96
C GLN A 139 2.04 20.28 10.32
N LEU A 140 1.24 20.96 11.13
CA LEU A 140 -0.18 20.70 11.25
C LEU A 140 -0.99 21.62 10.36
N TRP A 141 -2.09 21.07 9.85
CA TRP A 141 -3.09 21.83 9.14
C TRP A 141 -4.49 21.28 9.43
N SER A 142 -5.51 22.09 9.25
CA SER A 142 -6.92 21.66 9.31
C SER A 142 -7.14 20.46 8.38
N CYS A 143 -7.66 19.36 8.93
CA CYS A 143 -7.84 18.12 8.18
C CYS A 143 -8.77 18.31 6.97
N SER A 144 -8.42 17.70 5.84
CA SER A 144 -9.22 17.69 4.61
C SER A 144 -9.11 16.33 3.92
N GLY A 145 -10.27 15.73 3.64
CA GLY A 145 -10.36 14.46 2.93
C GLY A 145 -9.86 14.50 1.48
N THR A 146 -9.62 15.67 0.89
CA THR A 146 -9.17 15.81 -0.50
C THR A 146 -7.74 16.35 -0.65
N ASN A 147 -7.05 16.66 0.46
CA ASN A 147 -5.70 17.22 0.40
C ASN A 147 -4.64 16.10 0.40
N PRO A 148 -3.94 15.85 -0.72
CA PRO A 148 -2.92 14.80 -0.78
C PRO A 148 -1.71 15.08 0.12
N ASN A 149 -1.48 16.34 0.52
CA ASN A 149 -0.39 16.69 1.44
C ASN A 149 -0.60 16.16 2.86
N GLN A 150 -1.82 15.77 3.21
CA GLN A 150 -2.18 15.27 4.53
C GLN A 150 -2.26 13.74 4.61
N ARG A 151 -1.79 13.06 3.56
CA ARG A 151 -1.65 11.62 3.53
C ARG A 151 -0.28 11.22 4.03
N VAL A 152 -0.26 10.30 4.98
CA VAL A 152 0.96 9.73 5.56
C VAL A 152 0.90 8.23 5.35
N ASN A 153 1.82 7.70 4.56
CA ASN A 153 2.01 6.26 4.44
C ASN A 153 2.90 5.76 5.58
N THR A 154 2.63 4.53 6.02
CA THR A 154 3.52 3.81 6.93
C THR A 154 4.05 2.58 6.21
N GLY A 155 5.28 2.17 6.47
CA GLY A 155 5.81 0.94 5.88
C GLY A 155 7.25 0.65 6.25
N TYR A 156 7.94 -0.12 5.41
CA TYR A 156 9.25 -0.67 5.69
C TYR A 156 10.18 -0.51 4.50
N MET A 157 11.48 -0.37 4.74
CA MET A 157 12.47 -0.43 3.67
C MET A 157 12.63 -1.86 3.18
N PHE A 158 12.78 -2.02 1.86
CA PHE A 158 12.91 -3.32 1.20
C PHE A 158 13.96 -4.23 1.87
N ASN A 159 15.12 -3.69 2.26
CA ASN A 159 16.21 -4.45 2.86
C ASN A 159 16.04 -4.73 4.37
N LYS A 160 15.00 -4.19 5.01
CA LYS A 160 14.77 -4.27 6.47
C LYS A 160 13.30 -4.43 6.81
N GLN A 161 12.65 -5.37 6.14
CA GLN A 161 11.29 -5.79 6.45
C GLN A 161 11.26 -6.59 7.76
N PRO A 162 10.19 -6.46 8.58
CA PRO A 162 10.02 -7.29 9.76
C PRO A 162 9.69 -8.73 9.36
N THR A 163 9.74 -9.67 10.31
CA THR A 163 9.25 -11.03 10.03
C THR A 163 7.75 -11.03 9.72
N LYS A 164 6.98 -10.18 10.40
CA LYS A 164 5.55 -9.95 10.16
C LYS A 164 5.26 -8.47 10.18
N SER A 165 4.52 -7.98 9.20
CA SER A 165 4.13 -6.59 9.06
C SER A 165 2.79 -6.29 9.72
N GLN A 166 1.88 -7.26 9.83
CA GLN A 166 0.52 -7.07 10.37
C GLN A 166 0.09 -8.21 11.30
N ASN A 167 -0.92 -7.94 12.13
CA ASN A 167 -1.59 -8.97 12.92
C ASN A 167 -2.34 -9.93 11.98
N GLY A 168 -2.39 -11.22 12.32
CA GLY A 168 -3.08 -12.22 11.49
C GLY A 168 -2.25 -12.74 10.31
N GLN A 169 -1.11 -12.12 10.00
CA GLN A 169 -0.21 -12.60 8.95
C GLN A 169 0.25 -14.05 9.21
N THR A 170 0.05 -14.91 8.22
CA THR A 170 0.37 -16.34 8.28
C THR A 170 1.82 -16.63 7.88
N GLY A 171 2.28 -16.03 6.78
CA GLY A 171 3.63 -16.16 6.25
C GLY A 171 4.63 -15.16 6.85
N THR A 172 5.60 -14.73 6.06
CA THR A 172 6.67 -13.83 6.50
C THR A 172 7.07 -12.79 5.46
N ASN A 173 7.46 -11.60 5.89
CA ASN A 173 8.13 -10.60 5.04
C ASN A 173 9.68 -10.68 5.11
N ALA A 174 10.24 -11.48 6.03
CA ALA A 174 11.69 -11.69 6.12
C ALA A 174 12.14 -12.78 5.14
N CYS A 175 11.92 -12.56 3.85
CA CYS A 175 12.01 -13.60 2.81
C CYS A 175 13.45 -14.10 2.56
N GLY A 176 14.47 -13.28 2.86
CA GLY A 176 15.85 -13.57 2.47
C GLY A 176 16.01 -13.53 0.95
N THR A 177 16.99 -14.25 0.41
CA THR A 177 17.28 -14.26 -1.03
C THR A 177 17.15 -15.64 -1.68
N GLY A 178 17.12 -16.71 -0.89
CA GLY A 178 17.09 -18.09 -1.38
C GLY A 178 15.67 -18.51 -1.79
N SER A 179 15.52 -19.01 -3.01
CA SER A 179 14.23 -19.51 -3.49
C SER A 179 13.99 -20.97 -3.10
N SER A 180 12.75 -21.28 -2.72
CA SER A 180 12.30 -22.62 -2.34
C SER A 180 10.80 -22.77 -2.59
N ASP A 181 10.36 -23.94 -3.05
CA ASP A 181 8.94 -24.29 -3.20
C ASP A 181 8.18 -24.29 -1.86
N SER A 182 8.90 -24.38 -0.74
CA SER A 182 8.33 -24.28 0.61
C SER A 182 8.36 -22.86 1.19
N SER A 183 8.77 -21.86 0.41
CA SER A 183 8.83 -20.48 0.91
C SER A 183 7.44 -20.00 1.29
N ASN A 184 7.36 -19.31 2.43
CA ASN A 184 6.16 -18.61 2.91
C ASN A 184 6.33 -17.09 2.82
N CYS A 185 7.19 -16.62 1.90
CA CYS A 185 7.37 -15.20 1.66
C CYS A 185 6.06 -14.54 1.24
N GLN A 186 5.73 -13.42 1.88
CA GLN A 186 4.58 -12.58 1.58
C GLN A 186 5.01 -11.17 1.17
N THR A 187 6.05 -11.09 0.36
CA THR A 187 6.51 -9.85 -0.23
C THR A 187 6.65 -10.05 -1.73
N LEU A 188 5.93 -9.25 -2.51
CA LEU A 188 6.08 -9.19 -3.96
C LEU A 188 7.11 -8.16 -4.37
N VAL A 189 7.74 -8.43 -5.50
CA VAL A 189 8.61 -7.52 -6.22
C VAL A 189 8.02 -7.32 -7.62
N ILE A 190 8.00 -6.09 -8.12
CA ILE A 190 7.57 -5.74 -9.48
C ILE A 190 8.60 -4.76 -10.07
N ASN A 191 9.59 -5.30 -10.75
CA ASN A 191 10.68 -4.51 -11.33
C ASN A 191 10.54 -4.36 -12.85
N SER A 192 10.19 -5.44 -13.54
CA SER A 192 10.05 -5.48 -15.01
C SER A 192 9.23 -6.68 -15.45
N ILE A 193 9.05 -6.84 -16.76
CA ILE A 193 8.41 -8.03 -17.36
C ILE A 193 9.14 -9.35 -17.01
N ASP A 194 10.45 -9.30 -16.75
CA ASP A 194 11.27 -10.48 -16.42
C ASP A 194 11.46 -10.69 -14.92
N ASP A 195 11.05 -9.71 -14.11
CA ASP A 195 11.31 -9.67 -12.68
C ASP A 195 10.09 -9.13 -11.96
N PHE A 196 9.09 -9.99 -11.80
CA PHE A 196 7.91 -9.69 -11.02
C PHE A 196 7.39 -10.93 -10.29
N CYS A 197 6.52 -10.68 -9.31
CA CYS A 197 5.89 -11.70 -8.51
C CYS A 197 4.37 -11.59 -8.56
N LEU A 198 3.71 -12.71 -8.30
CA LEU A 198 2.27 -12.82 -8.12
C LEU A 198 1.98 -13.53 -6.80
N TRP A 199 0.81 -13.23 -6.25
CA TRP A 199 0.24 -14.00 -5.17
C TRP A 199 -0.29 -15.34 -5.68
N GLY A 200 -0.11 -16.39 -4.90
CA GLY A 200 -0.76 -17.66 -5.15
C GLY A 200 -0.75 -18.58 -3.94
N PRO A 201 -1.58 -19.64 -3.96
CA PRO A 201 -1.79 -20.44 -2.76
C PRO A 201 -0.52 -21.19 -2.36
N PRO A 202 -0.23 -21.37 -1.05
CA PRO A 202 0.89 -22.21 -0.63
C PRO A 202 0.65 -23.70 -0.94
N THR A 203 -0.62 -24.09 -1.07
CA THR A 203 -1.11 -25.42 -1.46
C THR A 203 -2.38 -25.26 -2.28
N THR A 204 -2.76 -26.26 -3.09
CA THR A 204 -3.87 -26.12 -4.04
C THR A 204 -5.18 -25.68 -3.39
N ALA A 205 -5.67 -24.49 -3.78
CA ALA A 205 -6.90 -23.85 -3.28
C ALA A 205 -7.48 -22.91 -4.35
N THR A 206 -8.75 -22.52 -4.21
CA THR A 206 -9.29 -21.35 -4.96
C THR A 206 -8.80 -20.08 -4.31
N ILE A 207 -8.58 -19.02 -5.08
CA ILE A 207 -8.14 -17.71 -4.58
C ILE A 207 -9.08 -17.19 -3.49
N GLY A 208 -10.39 -17.29 -3.68
CA GLY A 208 -11.36 -16.88 -2.65
C GLY A 208 -11.30 -17.68 -1.33
N ASP A 209 -10.73 -18.89 -1.33
CA ASP A 209 -10.53 -19.69 -0.11
C ASP A 209 -9.13 -19.46 0.50
N SER A 210 -8.20 -18.86 -0.25
CA SER A 210 -6.80 -18.67 0.15
C SER A 210 -6.34 -17.24 0.30
N GLU A 211 -7.19 -16.26 -0.02
CA GLU A 211 -6.87 -14.83 -0.06
C GLU A 211 -6.13 -14.32 1.18
N ALA A 212 -6.43 -14.86 2.37
CA ALA A 212 -5.83 -14.43 3.63
C ALA A 212 -4.39 -14.94 3.86
N TYR A 213 -3.92 -15.93 3.09
CA TYR A 213 -2.65 -16.63 3.34
C TYR A 213 -1.84 -16.95 2.08
N GLU A 214 -2.09 -16.20 1.01
CA GLU A 214 -1.30 -16.28 -0.22
C GLU A 214 0.20 -16.05 0.02
N VAL A 215 1.03 -16.65 -0.81
CA VAL A 215 2.49 -16.52 -0.81
C VAL A 215 3.01 -16.07 -2.17
N ALA A 216 4.19 -15.48 -2.19
CA ALA A 216 4.78 -14.90 -3.38
C ALA A 216 5.42 -15.97 -4.30
N TYR A 217 5.02 -15.95 -5.56
CA TYR A 217 5.66 -16.67 -6.67
C TYR A 217 6.27 -15.65 -7.63
N CYS A 218 7.58 -15.72 -7.89
CA CYS A 218 8.27 -14.79 -8.78
C CYS A 218 8.74 -15.47 -10.06
N THR A 219 8.88 -14.68 -11.13
CA THR A 219 9.43 -15.14 -12.41
C THR A 219 10.84 -15.69 -12.26
N LYS A 220 11.65 -15.06 -11.40
CA LYS A 220 13.01 -15.49 -11.08
C LYS A 220 13.26 -15.57 -9.58
N GLY A 221 14.31 -16.28 -9.19
CA GLY A 221 14.74 -16.33 -7.79
C GLY A 221 15.53 -15.10 -7.35
N GLY A 222 16.09 -15.16 -6.14
CA GLY A 222 16.83 -14.05 -5.53
C GLY A 222 16.00 -13.20 -4.56
N HIS A 223 14.68 -13.42 -4.50
CA HIS A 223 13.74 -12.67 -3.66
C HIS A 223 13.29 -13.43 -2.40
N GLY A 224 13.83 -14.62 -2.15
CA GLY A 224 13.38 -15.44 -1.01
C GLY A 224 12.03 -16.12 -1.20
N THR A 225 11.51 -16.08 -2.43
CA THR A 225 10.15 -16.47 -2.82
C THR A 225 10.12 -17.83 -3.49
N ARG A 226 8.93 -18.32 -3.83
CA ARG A 226 8.78 -19.45 -4.74
C ARG A 226 9.07 -18.96 -6.17
N VAL A 227 9.60 -19.83 -7.03
CA VAL A 227 9.81 -19.50 -8.45
C VAL A 227 8.70 -20.13 -9.27
N MET A 228 8.10 -19.35 -10.18
CA MET A 228 7.06 -19.86 -11.06
C MET A 228 7.62 -20.97 -11.95
N PRO A 229 6.98 -22.16 -12.01
CA PRO A 229 7.40 -23.20 -12.93
C PRO A 229 7.32 -22.75 -14.39
N GLN A 230 8.18 -23.28 -15.26
CA GLN A 230 8.11 -22.98 -16.69
C GLN A 230 6.72 -23.32 -17.27
N GLY A 231 6.23 -22.43 -18.13
CA GLY A 231 4.92 -22.54 -18.76
C GLY A 231 3.76 -22.06 -17.89
N THR A 232 4.03 -21.48 -16.71
CA THR A 232 3.03 -20.77 -15.90
C THR A 232 2.48 -19.56 -16.65
N LEU A 233 3.35 -18.73 -17.22
CA LEU A 233 3.00 -17.55 -18.00
C LEU A 233 3.02 -17.88 -19.50
N LYS A 234 1.94 -17.57 -20.20
CA LYS A 234 1.74 -17.78 -21.64
C LYS A 234 1.59 -16.47 -22.42
N GLY A 235 1.38 -15.35 -21.74
CA GLY A 235 1.46 -14.01 -22.28
C GLY A 235 1.55 -13.02 -21.12
N VAL A 236 2.36 -11.97 -21.27
CA VAL A 236 2.58 -10.94 -20.25
C VAL A 236 2.67 -9.58 -20.90
N HIS A 237 1.93 -8.62 -20.36
CA HIS A 237 1.98 -7.23 -20.75
C HIS A 237 2.34 -6.41 -19.51
N PHE A 238 3.55 -5.85 -19.54
CA PHE A 238 4.06 -4.95 -18.50
C PHE A 238 3.88 -3.51 -18.96
N VAL A 239 3.25 -2.67 -18.15
CA VAL A 239 3.11 -1.24 -18.41
C VAL A 239 3.63 -0.45 -17.23
N LYS A 240 4.45 0.56 -17.53
CA LYS A 240 4.74 1.65 -16.61
C LYS A 240 4.00 2.90 -17.06
N THR A 241 3.24 3.51 -16.16
CA THR A 241 2.59 4.80 -16.36
C THR A 241 3.24 5.87 -15.47
N PRO A 242 2.77 7.13 -15.48
CA PRO A 242 3.20 8.14 -14.52
C PRO A 242 2.90 7.74 -13.07
N ASP A 243 1.76 7.09 -12.80
CA ASP A 243 1.28 6.86 -11.43
C ASP A 243 1.23 5.38 -11.00
N TYR A 244 1.47 4.41 -11.87
CA TYR A 244 1.50 3.00 -11.49
C TYR A 244 2.36 2.12 -12.41
N VAL A 245 2.67 0.92 -11.91
CA VAL A 245 3.06 -0.21 -12.76
C VAL A 245 1.97 -1.25 -12.76
N GLN A 246 1.78 -1.89 -13.91
CA GLN A 246 0.78 -2.92 -14.10
C GLN A 246 1.39 -4.09 -14.86
N VAL A 247 1.13 -5.31 -14.39
CA VAL A 247 1.49 -6.54 -15.08
C VAL A 247 0.23 -7.35 -15.29
N THR A 248 -0.12 -7.61 -16.54
CA THR A 248 -1.31 -8.37 -16.91
C THR A 248 -0.92 -9.56 -17.77
N GLY A 249 -1.72 -10.62 -17.78
CA GLY A 249 -1.41 -11.74 -18.65
C GLY A 249 -2.29 -12.95 -18.48
N VAL A 250 -1.93 -13.98 -19.25
CA VAL A 250 -2.63 -15.27 -19.31
C VAL A 250 -1.64 -16.40 -19.08
N GLY A 251 -2.13 -17.51 -18.55
CA GLY A 251 -1.25 -18.56 -18.06
C GLY A 251 -1.93 -19.89 -17.74
N ASP A 252 -1.16 -20.75 -17.08
CA ASP A 252 -1.62 -21.96 -16.39
C ASP A 252 -1.24 -21.82 -14.91
N PHE A 253 -2.09 -21.14 -14.14
CA PHE A 253 -1.83 -20.82 -12.74
C PHE A 253 -2.07 -22.00 -11.80
N THR A 254 -2.51 -23.15 -12.34
CA THR A 254 -2.50 -24.42 -11.59
C THR A 254 -1.08 -24.84 -11.20
N LYS A 255 -0.07 -24.37 -11.94
CA LYS A 255 1.35 -24.54 -11.63
C LYS A 255 1.83 -23.76 -10.40
N ILE A 256 1.08 -22.76 -9.96
CA ILE A 256 1.30 -22.02 -8.71
C ILE A 256 0.16 -22.26 -7.72
N HIS A 257 -0.45 -23.45 -7.79
CA HIS A 257 -1.45 -23.95 -6.86
C HIS A 257 -2.82 -23.26 -6.90
N VAL A 258 -3.12 -22.43 -7.89
CA VAL A 258 -4.52 -22.02 -8.12
C VAL A 258 -5.33 -23.24 -8.56
N LYS A 259 -6.49 -23.48 -7.94
CA LYS A 259 -7.33 -24.64 -8.28
C LYS A 259 -7.78 -24.56 -9.74
N ALA A 260 -7.80 -25.70 -10.42
CA ALA A 260 -8.28 -25.75 -11.79
C ALA A 260 -9.74 -25.28 -11.89
N ARG A 261 -10.04 -24.45 -12.90
CA ARG A 261 -11.35 -23.84 -13.15
C ARG A 261 -11.81 -22.87 -12.06
N ASP A 262 -10.86 -22.34 -11.28
CA ASP A 262 -11.15 -21.17 -10.46
C ASP A 262 -11.36 -19.96 -11.37
N ASP A 263 -12.53 -19.33 -11.24
CA ASP A 263 -12.92 -18.13 -12.00
C ASP A 263 -12.18 -16.88 -11.47
N GLY A 264 -11.61 -16.99 -10.28
CA GLY A 264 -10.68 -16.03 -9.70
C GLY A 264 -11.23 -15.21 -8.55
N GLY A 265 -10.36 -14.39 -7.97
CA GLY A 265 -10.66 -13.50 -6.87
C GLY A 265 -9.69 -12.33 -6.81
N GLU A 266 -10.12 -11.28 -6.12
CA GLU A 266 -9.34 -10.08 -5.86
C GLU A 266 -8.50 -10.22 -4.58
N LEU A 267 -7.30 -9.65 -4.61
CA LEU A 267 -6.32 -9.55 -3.55
C LEU A 267 -5.85 -8.10 -3.49
N ASP A 268 -5.75 -7.52 -2.31
CA ASP A 268 -5.44 -6.10 -2.14
C ASP A 268 -4.94 -5.77 -0.72
N ASN A 269 -4.42 -4.56 -0.51
CA ASN A 269 -3.91 -4.11 0.79
C ASN A 269 -4.98 -3.59 1.78
N HIS A 270 -6.26 -3.66 1.44
CA HIS A 270 -7.40 -3.02 2.12
C HIS A 270 -8.59 -3.97 2.37
N GLY A 271 -8.32 -5.28 2.48
CA GLY A 271 -9.33 -6.31 2.73
C GLY A 271 -10.35 -5.95 3.82
N ALA A 272 -11.49 -6.65 3.86
CA ALA A 272 -12.69 -6.24 4.61
C ALA A 272 -12.47 -5.92 6.12
N ASP A 273 -11.47 -6.53 6.76
CA ASP A 273 -11.11 -6.29 8.17
C ASP A 273 -10.06 -5.17 8.36
N GLY A 274 -9.48 -4.67 7.28
CA GLY A 274 -8.42 -3.67 7.19
C GLY A 274 -7.00 -4.25 7.17
N ASN A 275 -6.81 -5.57 7.21
CA ASN A 275 -5.49 -6.19 7.25
C ASN A 275 -4.93 -6.60 5.87
N GLY A 276 -5.66 -6.34 4.78
CA GLY A 276 -5.26 -6.76 3.43
C GLY A 276 -5.43 -8.27 3.23
N ASN A 277 -5.50 -8.68 1.96
CA ASN A 277 -5.62 -10.06 1.51
C ASN A 277 -4.56 -10.31 0.41
N PRO A 278 -3.42 -10.96 0.70
CA PRO A 278 -3.09 -11.60 1.98
C PRO A 278 -2.71 -10.62 3.09
N ALA A 279 -3.07 -10.99 4.31
CA ALA A 279 -2.71 -10.24 5.50
C ALA A 279 -1.18 -10.14 5.61
N GLY A 280 -0.67 -8.92 5.75
CA GLY A 280 0.76 -8.63 5.80
C GLY A 280 1.48 -8.65 4.45
N GLY A 281 0.73 -8.66 3.35
CA GLY A 281 1.28 -8.57 2.00
C GLY A 281 1.97 -7.22 1.76
N LEU A 282 3.24 -7.27 1.32
CA LEU A 282 4.00 -6.08 0.94
C LEU A 282 4.37 -6.14 -0.55
N VAL A 283 4.33 -5.00 -1.24
CA VAL A 283 4.72 -4.90 -2.65
C VAL A 283 5.81 -3.86 -2.81
N TYR A 284 6.89 -4.23 -3.49
CA TYR A 284 8.02 -3.35 -3.77
C TYR A 284 8.36 -3.33 -5.26
N GLY A 285 9.03 -2.28 -5.72
CA GLY A 285 9.62 -2.29 -7.06
C GLY A 285 10.55 -1.13 -7.35
N THR A 286 11.38 -1.32 -8.37
CA THR A 286 12.29 -0.29 -8.90
C THR A 286 11.67 0.77 -9.84
N PRO A 287 10.52 0.58 -10.52
CA PRO A 287 10.05 1.53 -11.55
C PRO A 287 9.90 2.99 -11.11
N PHE A 288 9.61 3.22 -9.83
CA PHE A 288 9.47 4.56 -9.22
C PHE A 288 10.49 4.81 -8.11
N SER A 289 11.53 3.97 -8.01
CA SER A 289 12.62 4.20 -7.07
C SER A 289 13.57 5.26 -7.60
N SER A 290 13.93 6.22 -6.75
CA SER A 290 14.98 7.21 -7.04
C SER A 290 16.38 6.75 -6.60
N SER A 291 16.46 5.69 -5.80
CA SER A 291 17.70 5.24 -5.14
C SER A 291 18.29 3.96 -5.75
N GLY A 292 17.55 3.30 -6.63
CA GLY A 292 17.88 1.98 -7.15
C GLY A 292 17.51 0.83 -6.21
N VAL A 293 17.17 1.10 -4.95
CA VAL A 293 16.58 0.11 -4.04
C VAL A 293 15.06 0.10 -4.23
N PRO A 294 14.40 -1.07 -4.34
CA PRO A 294 12.95 -1.14 -4.52
C PRO A 294 12.19 -0.30 -3.49
N ALA A 295 11.31 0.58 -3.97
CA ALA A 295 10.43 1.39 -3.14
C ALA A 295 9.15 0.62 -2.83
N GLN A 296 8.54 0.85 -1.66
CA GLN A 296 7.26 0.23 -1.32
C GLN A 296 6.13 0.89 -2.11
N PHE A 297 5.24 0.08 -2.64
CA PHE A 297 3.93 0.49 -3.11
C PHE A 297 2.93 0.28 -1.98
N HIS A 298 2.33 1.38 -1.51
CA HIS A 298 1.36 1.36 -0.41
C HIS A 298 -0.06 1.12 -0.88
N GLU A 299 -0.29 1.14 -2.20
CA GLU A 299 -1.58 0.86 -2.82
C GLU A 299 -1.35 -0.11 -3.97
N TRP A 300 -2.04 -1.26 -3.91
CA TRP A 300 -1.96 -2.29 -4.94
C TRP A 300 -3.22 -3.14 -4.95
N THR A 301 -3.56 -3.66 -6.12
CA THR A 301 -4.61 -4.67 -6.31
C THR A 301 -4.08 -5.76 -7.24
N ASN A 302 -4.54 -6.98 -7.04
CA ASN A 302 -4.23 -8.14 -7.84
C ASN A 302 -5.48 -8.99 -8.01
N PHE A 303 -5.85 -9.30 -9.24
CA PHE A 303 -6.82 -10.35 -9.51
C PHE A 303 -6.10 -11.57 -10.07
N MET A 304 -6.47 -12.75 -9.55
CA MET A 304 -5.90 -14.04 -9.93
C MET A 304 -7.00 -15.03 -10.25
N SER A 305 -6.88 -15.78 -11.34
CA SER A 305 -7.71 -16.95 -11.66
C SER A 305 -6.86 -18.13 -12.11
N ALA A 306 -7.49 -19.24 -12.49
CA ALA A 306 -6.76 -20.38 -13.03
C ALA A 306 -6.05 -20.09 -14.37
N THR A 307 -6.49 -19.05 -15.11
CA THR A 307 -6.04 -18.79 -16.49
C THR A 307 -5.59 -17.36 -16.78
N GLU A 308 -5.94 -16.39 -15.95
CA GLU A 308 -5.54 -14.99 -16.11
C GLU A 308 -5.06 -14.38 -14.79
N PHE A 309 -4.26 -13.33 -14.91
CA PHE A 309 -3.85 -12.50 -13.79
C PHE A 309 -3.71 -11.04 -14.22
N CYS A 310 -3.83 -10.17 -13.24
CA CYS A 310 -3.48 -8.78 -13.37
C CYS A 310 -3.10 -8.24 -12.00
N ILE A 311 -1.99 -7.53 -11.93
CA ILE A 311 -1.54 -6.83 -10.72
C ILE A 311 -1.19 -5.41 -11.09
N ARG A 312 -1.60 -4.47 -10.24
CA ARG A 312 -1.28 -3.04 -10.36
C ARG A 312 -0.75 -2.56 -9.03
N ALA A 313 0.34 -1.81 -9.06
CA ALA A 313 0.95 -1.19 -7.89
C ALA A 313 1.13 0.32 -8.15
N CYS A 314 0.49 1.12 -7.30
CA CYS A 314 0.27 2.54 -7.52
C CYS A 314 1.11 3.43 -6.60
N THR A 315 1.45 4.61 -7.10
CA THR A 315 2.17 5.65 -6.40
C THR A 315 1.51 7.01 -6.65
N GLY A 316 2.02 8.05 -6.00
CA GLY A 316 1.54 9.41 -6.18
C GLY A 316 0.27 9.73 -5.40
N PRO A 317 -0.26 10.95 -5.57
CA PRO A 317 -1.37 11.47 -4.77
C PRO A 317 -2.71 10.77 -5.01
N ASN A 318 -2.86 10.07 -6.15
CA ASN A 318 -4.08 9.37 -6.54
C ASN A 318 -3.95 7.84 -6.42
N ALA A 319 -2.92 7.33 -5.73
CA ALA A 319 -2.59 5.91 -5.70
C ALA A 319 -3.79 5.02 -5.32
N ALA A 320 -4.55 5.41 -4.29
CA ALA A 320 -5.73 4.65 -3.83
C ALA A 320 -6.84 4.58 -4.89
N ASN A 321 -7.05 5.64 -5.68
CA ASN A 321 -8.03 5.62 -6.77
C ASN A 321 -7.54 4.82 -7.98
N ASN A 322 -6.23 4.88 -8.25
CA ASN A 322 -5.62 4.15 -9.36
C ASN A 322 -5.54 2.64 -9.10
N CYS A 323 -5.45 2.23 -7.83
CA CYS A 323 -5.44 0.84 -7.37
C CYS A 323 -6.71 0.49 -6.57
N ASN A 324 -7.84 1.10 -6.93
CA ASN A 324 -9.12 0.82 -6.30
C ASN A 324 -9.53 -0.65 -6.54
N HIS A 325 -10.11 -1.28 -5.52
CA HIS A 325 -10.28 -2.74 -5.42
C HIS A 325 -11.74 -3.11 -5.10
N ILE A 326 -12.64 -2.74 -6.02
CA ILE A 326 -14.10 -2.82 -5.78
C ILE A 326 -14.79 -3.96 -6.54
N TYR A 327 -14.04 -4.76 -7.31
CA TYR A 327 -14.61 -5.78 -8.21
C TYR A 327 -14.00 -7.14 -7.98
N ASP A 328 -14.43 -7.78 -6.89
CA ASP A 328 -13.97 -9.10 -6.47
C ASP A 328 -14.11 -10.20 -7.52
N VAL A 329 -15.12 -10.13 -8.42
CA VAL A 329 -15.46 -11.25 -9.33
C VAL A 329 -15.61 -10.85 -10.80
N MET A 330 -15.37 -9.58 -11.16
CA MET A 330 -15.55 -9.11 -12.54
C MET A 330 -14.39 -9.49 -13.48
N GLY A 331 -13.28 -9.98 -12.93
CA GLY A 331 -12.10 -10.38 -13.67
C GLY A 331 -11.19 -9.23 -14.08
N CYS A 332 -10.10 -9.59 -14.73
CA CYS A 332 -9.01 -8.67 -14.99
C CYS A 332 -9.34 -7.57 -16.01
N THR A 333 -10.28 -7.81 -16.92
CA THR A 333 -10.71 -6.80 -17.90
C THR A 333 -11.42 -5.62 -17.22
N PHE A 334 -12.16 -5.84 -16.13
CA PHE A 334 -12.82 -4.76 -15.38
C PHE A 334 -11.88 -4.08 -14.39
N ASN A 335 -11.06 -4.86 -13.68
CA ASN A 335 -10.13 -4.36 -12.68
C ASN A 335 -8.95 -3.59 -13.31
N MET A 336 -8.37 -4.14 -14.38
CA MET A 336 -7.14 -3.63 -14.99
C MET A 336 -7.19 -3.78 -16.52
N PRO A 337 -7.94 -2.93 -17.23
CA PRO A 337 -8.00 -2.97 -18.69
C PRO A 337 -6.61 -2.90 -19.32
N ALA A 338 -6.26 -3.91 -20.12
CA ALA A 338 -4.93 -4.10 -20.69
C ALA A 338 -4.94 -5.10 -21.85
N SER A 339 -3.77 -5.35 -22.44
CA SER A 339 -3.54 -6.52 -23.29
C SER A 339 -3.45 -7.80 -22.45
N TYR A 340 -4.14 -8.85 -22.91
CA TYR A 340 -4.13 -10.22 -22.35
C TYR A 340 -3.82 -11.25 -23.45
N SER A 341 -3.10 -10.85 -24.50
CA SER A 341 -2.83 -11.69 -25.66
C SER A 341 -1.91 -12.87 -25.31
N ALA A 342 -2.37 -14.08 -25.60
CA ALA A 342 -1.53 -15.27 -25.50
C ALA A 342 -0.37 -15.21 -26.51
N ASN A 343 0.79 -15.72 -26.10
CA ASN A 343 2.07 -15.71 -26.84
C ASN A 343 2.61 -14.32 -27.17
N VAL A 344 2.13 -13.29 -26.46
CA VAL A 344 2.68 -11.93 -26.53
C VAL A 344 3.33 -11.62 -25.19
N PHE A 345 4.59 -11.20 -25.24
CA PHE A 345 5.34 -10.74 -24.09
C PHE A 345 5.89 -9.37 -24.42
N GLU A 346 5.37 -8.33 -23.79
CA GLU A 346 5.76 -6.96 -24.12
C GLU A 346 5.81 -6.04 -22.91
N SER A 347 6.71 -5.07 -22.98
CA SER A 347 6.87 -4.01 -21.99
C SER A 347 6.66 -2.67 -22.66
N CYS A 348 5.73 -1.87 -22.15
CA CYS A 348 5.35 -0.57 -22.72
C CYS A 348 5.44 0.55 -21.68
N GLN A 349 5.49 1.79 -22.18
CA GLN A 349 4.99 2.94 -21.43
C GLN A 349 3.49 3.08 -21.70
N GLY A 350 2.74 3.66 -20.76
CA GLY A 350 1.31 3.89 -20.96
C GLY A 350 0.79 5.12 -20.23
N ASP A 351 -0.42 5.52 -20.61
CA ASP A 351 -1.18 6.54 -19.87
C ASP A 351 -1.90 5.90 -18.68
N ASP A 352 -2.25 6.72 -17.68
CA ASP A 352 -3.06 6.25 -16.57
C ASP A 352 -4.46 5.82 -17.03
N SER A 353 -4.99 4.76 -16.41
CA SER A 353 -6.34 4.30 -16.71
C SER A 353 -7.37 5.21 -16.08
N LEU A 354 -8.60 5.14 -16.60
CA LEU A 354 -9.74 5.65 -15.83
C LEU A 354 -9.80 4.91 -14.48
N PRO A 355 -10.13 5.60 -13.37
CA PRO A 355 -10.25 4.97 -12.07
C PRO A 355 -11.36 3.92 -12.08
N VAL A 356 -11.07 2.76 -11.49
CA VAL A 356 -11.99 1.62 -11.45
C VAL A 356 -13.30 2.04 -10.79
N GLY A 357 -14.40 1.84 -11.52
CA GLY A 357 -15.76 2.14 -11.12
C GLY A 357 -16.24 3.56 -11.27
N ILE A 358 -15.42 4.46 -11.81
CA ILE A 358 -15.83 5.82 -12.12
C ILE A 358 -16.16 5.92 -13.60
N TYR A 359 -17.45 6.04 -13.92
CA TYR A 359 -17.94 6.17 -15.29
C TYR A 359 -18.37 7.60 -15.59
N THR A 360 -17.94 8.11 -16.74
CA THR A 360 -18.27 9.45 -17.21
C THR A 360 -19.18 9.40 -18.43
N ASN A 361 -20.32 10.09 -18.37
CA ASN A 361 -21.22 10.25 -19.51
C ASN A 361 -21.51 11.74 -19.72
N GLY A 362 -20.83 12.34 -20.71
CA GLY A 362 -20.80 13.79 -20.89
C GLY A 362 -20.25 14.48 -19.66
N ASN A 363 -21.05 15.34 -19.03
CA ASN A 363 -20.67 16.07 -17.82
C ASN A 363 -21.05 15.35 -16.51
N SER A 364 -21.66 14.16 -16.59
CA SER A 364 -22.07 13.41 -15.40
C SER A 364 -21.02 12.36 -15.04
N VAL A 365 -20.63 12.32 -13.77
CA VAL A 365 -19.78 11.28 -13.18
C VAL A 365 -20.66 10.38 -12.31
N SER A 366 -20.59 9.08 -12.51
CA SER A 366 -21.29 8.08 -11.70
C SER A 366 -20.34 6.99 -11.23
N THR A 367 -20.61 6.44 -10.05
CA THR A 367 -19.90 5.24 -9.57
C THR A 367 -20.74 4.00 -9.81
N TRP A 368 -20.12 2.92 -10.30
CA TRP A 368 -20.78 1.61 -10.44
C TRP A 368 -20.06 0.56 -9.61
N TYR A 369 -20.84 -0.34 -9.02
CA TYR A 369 -20.38 -1.45 -8.18
C TYR A 369 -20.87 -2.77 -8.76
N GLN A 370 -20.07 -3.83 -8.60
CA GLN A 370 -20.45 -5.16 -9.07
C GLN A 370 -21.80 -5.63 -8.52
N GLY A 371 -22.56 -6.36 -9.33
CA GLY A 371 -23.92 -6.80 -9.00
C GLY A 371 -25.04 -5.79 -9.30
N VAL A 372 -24.71 -4.54 -9.68
CA VAL A 372 -25.71 -3.53 -10.09
C VAL A 372 -26.04 -3.66 -11.59
N ASN A 373 -27.34 -3.62 -11.93
CA ASN A 373 -27.83 -3.71 -13.31
C ASN A 373 -28.29 -2.35 -13.88
N PRO A 374 -27.99 -2.04 -15.16
CA PRO A 374 -27.18 -2.85 -16.07
C PRO A 374 -25.69 -2.78 -15.72
N THR A 375 -24.98 -3.88 -15.95
CA THR A 375 -23.52 -3.90 -15.89
C THR A 375 -22.96 -3.10 -17.07
N PRO A 376 -22.13 -2.06 -16.85
CA PRO A 376 -21.51 -1.29 -17.92
C PRO A 376 -20.43 -2.12 -18.63
N SER A 377 -19.98 -1.64 -19.79
CA SER A 377 -18.73 -2.16 -20.37
C SER A 377 -17.55 -1.82 -19.48
N ALA A 378 -16.54 -2.69 -19.41
CA ALA A 378 -15.27 -2.35 -18.81
C ALA A 378 -14.68 -1.06 -19.40
N HIS A 379 -13.83 -0.39 -18.63
CA HIS A 379 -13.13 0.79 -19.12
C HIS A 379 -12.26 0.46 -20.35
N PRO A 380 -12.09 1.42 -21.27
CA PRO A 380 -11.21 1.24 -22.41
C PRO A 380 -9.77 1.00 -21.95
N ILE A 381 -9.03 0.22 -22.74
CA ILE A 381 -7.59 0.03 -22.54
C ILE A 381 -6.90 1.40 -22.72
N PRO A 382 -6.07 1.86 -21.78
CA PRO A 382 -5.32 3.11 -21.92
C PRO A 382 -4.36 3.06 -23.10
N SER A 383 -3.95 4.23 -23.59
CA SER A 383 -2.96 4.27 -24.67
C SER A 383 -1.61 3.74 -24.19
N SER A 384 -0.91 3.01 -25.07
CA SER A 384 0.44 2.51 -24.82
C SER A 384 1.41 2.97 -25.91
N SER A 385 2.68 3.10 -25.54
CA SER A 385 3.75 3.57 -26.42
C SER A 385 5.09 2.93 -26.04
N ASN A 386 6.09 3.04 -26.93
CA ASN A 386 7.43 2.51 -26.71
C ASN A 386 7.44 1.02 -26.31
N CYS A 387 6.52 0.24 -26.88
CA CYS A 387 6.39 -1.19 -26.58
C CYS A 387 7.57 -1.97 -27.16
N VAL A 388 8.18 -2.79 -26.32
CA VAL A 388 9.26 -3.72 -26.70
C VAL A 388 8.77 -5.12 -26.45
N THR A 389 8.81 -5.96 -27.49
CA THR A 389 8.45 -7.36 -27.40
C THR A 389 9.67 -8.23 -27.07
N THR A 390 9.44 -9.28 -26.28
CA THR A 390 10.39 -10.35 -26.01
C THR A 390 9.78 -11.69 -26.42
N ALA A 391 10.62 -12.69 -26.67
CA ALA A 391 10.14 -14.03 -27.02
C ALA A 391 9.49 -14.75 -25.83
N THR A 392 9.93 -14.42 -24.61
CA THR A 392 9.49 -15.03 -23.36
C THR A 392 9.86 -14.12 -22.19
N VAL A 393 9.28 -14.39 -21.02
CA VAL A 393 9.74 -13.82 -19.75
C VAL A 393 10.82 -14.69 -19.13
N GLY A 394 11.71 -14.09 -18.35
CA GLY A 394 12.67 -14.82 -17.54
C GLY A 394 12.00 -15.88 -16.64
N TYR A 395 12.54 -17.10 -16.63
CA TYR A 395 12.22 -18.14 -15.66
C TYR A 395 13.51 -18.63 -15.01
N GLY A 396 13.55 -18.72 -13.68
CA GLY A 396 14.63 -19.42 -12.95
C GLY A 396 15.59 -18.54 -12.17
N ASN A 397 16.76 -19.08 -11.82
CA ASN A 397 17.82 -18.40 -11.06
C ASN A 397 18.92 -17.85 -11.97
#